data_AF-A0A673X0V2-F1
#
_entry.id   AF-A0A673X0V2-F1
#
_cell.length_a   1.000
_cell.length_b   1.000
_cell.length_c   1.000
_cell.angle_alpha   90.00
_cell.angle_beta   90.00
_cell.angle_gamma   90.00
#
_symmetry.space_group_name_H-M   'P 1'
#
loop_
_entity.id
_entity.type
_entity.pdbx_description
1 polymer ?
#
loop_
_entity_poly.entity_id
_entity_poly.type
_entity_poly.pdbx_seq_one_letter_code
_entity_poly.pdbx_strand_id
1 'polypeptide(L)'
;MKHLISPQFSVKKSRIFYEQSGLRFVDNTLCQILKNWRCLQGMKGRIPLLRTKPKLDWRFVQRFCSIQRVLFPSWSSQNVLMLGTLVGVTLTEQLIIYQVGVIPSQFYEVLSDKDYGAFKNLAGLAFLLILLNSTLKSVDQYICSLMSVSWRKSLTESLHRAYFQGNVYYTLNVLREDIDNPDQRISQDTERLCKQMSTMASRLIISPFTLVYYTYQCYYSTGWIGPVSIFGYFIVGTITNKILMGPIVSTLFEQEKLEGDFRFKHMQIRSNAESASFYRAGKVEHMRTDRRLQTLLRCQKSLMNKELWLYIGVNTFDYLGGILSYIIISIPIFSGVYNNLSPGELSALISKNAFVCIYLISCFSQLIDLSTTLSDVAGYTHRIGELREVMDDILRTHCDYDPASGDSYDFDSDKVHSGPADTAFILDCVSYKSPFSDQLLVEELSIKISQGSNLLVVGNTGRGSLVYYNIQVGVDWYIIIYR
;
A
#
# COMPACT_ATOMS: atom_id res chain seq x y z
N MET A 1 57.09 33.36 36.03
CA MET A 1 57.89 32.51 35.12
C MET A 1 57.52 32.91 33.70
N LYS A 2 58.27 33.83 33.09
CA LYS A 2 59.25 33.55 32.02
C LYS A 2 58.57 32.87 30.82
N HIS A 3 58.20 33.64 29.79
CA HIS A 3 59.01 33.90 28.57
C HIS A 3 58.56 32.93 27.47
N LEU A 4 58.49 33.20 26.17
CA LEU A 4 58.90 34.27 25.24
C LEU A 4 58.43 33.73 23.86
N ILE A 5 57.92 34.50 22.88
CA ILE A 5 58.67 35.11 21.77
C ILE A 5 57.61 35.58 20.75
N SER A 6 57.65 36.86 20.37
CA SER A 6 57.34 37.32 19.01
C SER A 6 58.63 37.28 18.18
N PRO A 7 58.59 37.14 16.85
CA PRO A 7 58.93 38.33 16.02
C PRO A 7 58.18 38.36 14.65
N GLN A 8 57.65 39.52 14.23
CA GLN A 8 58.20 40.50 13.27
C GLN A 8 58.00 40.23 11.75
N PHE A 9 57.37 41.25 11.11
CA PHE A 9 57.62 41.87 9.80
C PHE A 9 57.65 41.03 8.51
N SER A 10 56.85 41.45 7.50
CA SER A 10 57.37 42.32 6.42
C SER A 10 56.29 42.59 5.36
N VAL A 11 56.00 43.87 5.15
CA VAL A 11 55.23 44.38 4.00
C VAL A 11 56.17 44.47 2.81
N LYS A 12 55.86 43.77 1.72
CA LYS A 12 56.52 43.99 0.42
C LYS A 12 55.48 44.40 -0.61
N LYS A 13 55.64 45.64 -1.09
CA LYS A 13 54.88 46.28 -2.15
C LYS A 13 55.54 45.90 -3.48
N SER A 14 54.77 45.38 -4.44
CA SER A 14 55.16 45.35 -5.85
C SER A 14 53.94 45.64 -6.73
N ARG A 15 54.23 46.34 -7.84
CA ARG A 15 53.34 47.17 -8.65
C ARG A 15 53.29 46.59 -10.08
N ILE A 16 52.10 46.66 -10.70
CA ILE A 16 51.81 46.86 -12.14
C ILE A 16 52.13 45.70 -13.13
N PHE A 17 51.12 45.16 -13.83
CA PHE A 17 50.79 45.48 -15.25
C PHE A 17 49.49 44.79 -15.70
N TYR A 18 48.72 45.54 -16.49
CA TYR A 18 47.54 45.11 -17.24
C TYR A 18 47.95 44.12 -18.34
N GLU A 19 47.16 43.07 -18.57
CA GLU A 19 47.08 42.45 -19.90
C GLU A 19 45.65 41.97 -20.19
N GLN A 20 45.08 42.56 -21.24
CA GLN A 20 43.78 42.23 -21.83
C GLN A 20 43.91 40.99 -22.71
N SER A 21 43.14 39.95 -22.41
CA SER A 21 42.67 38.92 -23.37
C SER A 21 41.92 37.88 -22.53
N GLY A 22 40.60 37.87 -22.44
CA GLY A 22 39.70 37.57 -23.56
C GLY A 22 39.66 36.06 -23.75
N LEU A 23 38.69 35.36 -23.15
CA LEU A 23 38.10 34.13 -23.70
C LEU A 23 36.96 33.63 -22.79
N ARG A 24 35.76 33.57 -23.39
CA ARG A 24 34.58 32.88 -22.89
C ARG A 24 34.91 31.41 -22.65
N PHE A 25 34.61 30.89 -21.46
CA PHE A 25 34.12 29.52 -21.31
C PHE A 25 33.17 29.52 -20.11
N VAL A 26 31.88 29.47 -20.45
CA VAL A 26 30.78 29.32 -19.48
C VAL A 26 30.80 27.85 -19.09
N ASP A 27 31.26 27.56 -17.88
CA ASP A 27 31.26 26.20 -17.34
C ASP A 27 29.82 25.70 -17.18
N ASN A 28 29.52 24.64 -17.93
CA ASN A 28 28.21 24.01 -18.06
C ASN A 28 27.59 23.61 -16.71
N THR A 29 28.39 23.38 -15.66
CA THR A 29 27.97 22.89 -14.34
C THR A 29 27.09 23.86 -13.55
N LEU A 30 27.33 25.17 -13.65
CA LEU A 30 26.53 26.15 -12.92
C LEU A 30 25.23 26.53 -13.62
N CYS A 31 25.32 26.60 -14.95
CA CYS A 31 24.14 26.65 -15.81
C CYS A 31 23.28 25.38 -15.60
N GLN A 32 23.93 24.23 -15.30
CA GLN A 32 23.30 22.98 -14.93
C GLN A 32 22.41 23.18 -13.68
N ILE A 33 22.98 23.62 -12.56
CA ILE A 33 22.29 23.74 -11.26
C ILE A 33 21.17 24.80 -11.29
N LEU A 34 21.40 25.95 -11.93
CA LEU A 34 20.42 27.03 -12.03
C LEU A 34 19.22 26.70 -12.93
N LYS A 35 19.41 25.93 -14.00
CA LYS A 35 18.31 25.45 -14.86
C LYS A 35 17.54 24.30 -14.21
N ASN A 36 18.19 23.42 -13.45
CA ASN A 36 17.50 22.44 -12.59
C ASN A 36 16.53 23.15 -11.62
N TRP A 37 16.97 24.28 -11.05
CA TRP A 37 16.15 25.13 -10.20
C TRP A 37 15.04 25.87 -10.96
N ARG A 38 15.29 26.37 -12.18
CA ARG A 38 14.25 27.03 -13.03
C ARG A 38 13.19 26.06 -13.54
N CYS A 39 13.55 24.80 -13.81
CA CYS A 39 12.64 23.77 -14.30
C CYS A 39 11.69 23.27 -13.18
N LEU A 40 12.21 23.11 -11.95
CA LEU A 40 11.41 22.85 -10.75
C LEU A 40 10.37 23.96 -10.49
N GLN A 41 10.67 25.22 -10.85
CA GLN A 41 9.73 26.34 -10.74
C GLN A 41 8.64 26.36 -11.83
N GLY A 42 8.88 25.73 -12.98
CA GLY A 42 7.89 25.60 -14.08
C GLY A 42 6.77 24.60 -13.80
N MET A 43 6.91 23.74 -12.77
CA MET A 43 5.95 22.70 -12.43
C MET A 43 4.76 23.17 -11.58
N LYS A 44 4.71 24.45 -11.19
CA LYS A 44 3.58 25.04 -10.44
C LYS A 44 2.25 25.05 -11.22
N GLY A 45 2.22 24.62 -12.48
CA GLY A 45 1.01 24.62 -13.29
C GLY A 45 0.91 23.47 -14.29
N ARG A 46 0.48 22.28 -13.82
CA ARG A 46 -0.47 21.39 -14.54
C ARG A 46 -0.55 19.99 -13.90
N ILE A 47 -1.16 19.86 -12.72
CA ILE A 47 -1.93 18.65 -12.41
C ILE A 47 -3.18 19.12 -11.66
N PRO A 48 -4.39 18.97 -12.22
CA PRO A 48 -5.59 19.30 -11.47
C PRO A 48 -5.65 18.37 -10.25
N LEU A 49 -5.84 18.97 -9.07
CA LEU A 49 -6.24 18.34 -7.81
C LEU A 49 -7.57 17.61 -7.99
N LEU A 50 -7.54 16.48 -8.69
CA LEU A 50 -8.67 15.57 -8.77
C LEU A 50 -8.60 14.68 -7.54
N ARG A 51 -9.13 15.22 -6.44
CA ARG A 51 -9.70 14.46 -5.31
C ARG A 51 -10.92 13.67 -5.79
N THR A 52 -10.74 12.83 -6.81
CA THR A 52 -11.73 11.86 -7.23
C THR A 52 -11.60 10.66 -6.34
N LYS A 53 -12.70 10.27 -5.69
CA LYS A 53 -12.84 8.97 -5.03
C LYS A 53 -12.22 7.90 -5.95
N PRO A 54 -11.37 6.99 -5.45
CA PRO A 54 -10.77 5.95 -6.29
C PRO A 54 -11.90 5.15 -6.93
N LYS A 55 -12.13 5.37 -8.22
CA LYS A 55 -13.03 4.55 -9.03
C LYS A 55 -12.19 3.40 -9.60
N LEU A 56 -12.85 2.26 -9.84
CA LEU A 56 -12.29 1.14 -10.61
C LEU A 56 -12.15 1.57 -12.08
N ASP A 57 -11.25 2.51 -12.33
CA ASP A 57 -10.98 3.07 -13.65
C ASP A 57 -9.85 2.29 -14.34
N TRP A 58 -9.67 2.50 -15.65
CA TRP A 58 -8.55 1.92 -16.41
C TRP A 58 -7.18 2.23 -15.79
N ARG A 59 -7.04 3.38 -15.12
CA ARG A 59 -5.84 3.74 -14.36
C ARG A 59 -5.56 2.80 -13.18
N PHE A 60 -6.60 2.32 -12.50
CA PHE A 60 -6.42 1.31 -11.45
C PHE A 60 -5.82 0.03 -12.03
N VAL A 61 -6.33 -0.46 -13.16
CA VAL A 61 -5.80 -1.66 -13.81
C VAL A 61 -4.33 -1.46 -14.21
N GLN A 62 -3.98 -0.31 -14.78
CA GLN A 62 -2.59 0.02 -15.12
C GLN A 62 -1.68 0.02 -13.89
N ARG A 63 -2.08 0.70 -12.80
CA ARG A 63 -1.34 0.73 -11.54
C ARG A 63 -1.21 -0.67 -10.92
N PHE A 64 -2.29 -1.43 -10.92
CA PHE A 64 -2.32 -2.81 -10.42
C PHE A 64 -1.38 -3.70 -11.23
N CYS A 65 -1.44 -3.67 -12.56
CA CYS A 65 -0.52 -4.43 -13.42
C CYS A 65 0.93 -4.02 -13.23
N SER A 66 1.21 -2.74 -12.98
CA SER A 66 2.56 -2.26 -12.67
C SER A 66 3.10 -2.81 -11.35
N ILE A 67 2.24 -2.94 -10.33
CA ILE A 67 2.58 -3.60 -9.06
C ILE A 67 2.76 -5.11 -9.27
N GLN A 68 1.86 -5.76 -10.02
CA GLN A 68 1.94 -7.19 -10.32
C GLN A 68 3.25 -7.58 -11.02
N ARG A 69 3.75 -6.76 -11.94
CA ARG A 69 5.06 -6.97 -12.58
C ARG A 69 6.23 -6.97 -11.58
N VAL A 70 6.13 -6.20 -10.51
CA VAL A 70 7.14 -6.20 -9.43
C VAL A 70 7.01 -7.46 -8.57
N LEU A 71 5.78 -7.92 -8.31
CA LEU A 71 5.53 -9.15 -7.55
C LEU A 71 5.92 -10.42 -8.32
N PHE A 72 5.78 -10.42 -9.65
CA PHE A 72 6.08 -11.56 -10.52
C PHE A 72 7.09 -11.14 -11.60
N PRO A 73 8.39 -11.02 -11.26
CA PRO A 73 9.41 -10.52 -12.19
C PRO A 73 9.69 -11.51 -13.33
N SER A 74 9.55 -12.82 -13.10
CA SER A 74 9.76 -13.86 -14.11
C SER A 74 8.91 -15.10 -13.83
N TRP A 75 8.66 -15.89 -14.88
CA TRP A 75 7.90 -17.16 -14.80
C TRP A 75 8.55 -18.23 -13.93
N SER A 76 9.86 -18.13 -13.67
CA SER A 76 10.60 -19.04 -12.78
C SER A 76 10.84 -18.45 -11.38
N SER A 77 10.20 -17.32 -11.05
CA SER A 77 10.35 -16.73 -9.73
C SER A 77 9.67 -17.57 -8.65
N GLN A 78 10.22 -17.52 -7.43
CA GLN A 78 9.65 -18.20 -6.25
C GLN A 78 8.16 -17.88 -6.05
N ASN A 79 7.75 -16.64 -6.37
CA ASN A 79 6.36 -16.21 -6.25
C ASN A 79 5.42 -16.93 -7.23
N VAL A 80 5.87 -17.22 -8.46
CA VAL A 80 5.08 -17.99 -9.43
C VAL A 80 4.96 -19.45 -8.98
N LEU A 81 6.03 -20.03 -8.45
CA LEU A 81 6.00 -21.41 -7.93
C LEU A 81 5.04 -21.52 -6.73
N MET A 82 5.07 -20.55 -5.81
CA MET A 82 4.12 -20.48 -4.68
C MET A 82 2.68 -20.28 -5.13
N LEU A 83 2.44 -19.49 -6.18
CA LEU A 83 1.10 -19.36 -6.77
C LEU A 83 0.65 -20.67 -7.41
N GLY A 84 1.54 -21.39 -8.10
CA GLY A 84 1.26 -22.69 -8.69
C GLY A 84 0.91 -23.75 -7.64
N THR A 85 1.66 -23.81 -6.53
CA THR A 85 1.34 -24.70 -5.41
C THR A 85 0.02 -24.31 -4.73
N LEU A 86 -0.28 -23.02 -4.59
CA LEU A 86 -1.57 -22.54 -4.10
C LEU A 86 -2.72 -23.03 -4.98
N VAL A 87 -2.60 -22.91 -6.31
CA VAL A 87 -3.61 -23.42 -7.26
C VAL A 87 -3.81 -24.93 -7.08
N GLY A 88 -2.73 -25.71 -6.98
CA GLY A 88 -2.83 -27.16 -6.79
C GLY A 88 -3.50 -27.55 -5.47
N VAL A 89 -3.13 -26.90 -4.36
CA VAL A 89 -3.72 -27.14 -3.04
C VAL A 89 -5.19 -26.74 -3.01
N THR A 90 -5.53 -25.57 -3.53
CA THR A 90 -6.92 -25.08 -3.54
C THR A 90 -7.84 -25.95 -4.39
N LEU A 91 -7.41 -26.42 -5.57
CA LEU A 91 -8.19 -27.36 -6.36
C LEU A 91 -8.40 -28.69 -5.63
N THR A 92 -7.36 -29.20 -4.97
CA THR A 92 -7.45 -30.44 -4.19
C THR A 92 -8.38 -30.28 -2.98
N GLU A 93 -8.26 -29.18 -2.23
CA GLU A 93 -9.13 -28.82 -1.11
C GLU A 93 -10.60 -28.87 -1.54
N GLN A 94 -10.91 -28.35 -2.73
CA GLN A 94 -12.28 -28.21 -3.21
C GLN A 94 -12.91 -29.54 -3.62
N LEU A 95 -12.11 -30.45 -4.18
CA LEU A 95 -12.54 -31.83 -4.41
C LEU A 95 -12.87 -32.53 -3.08
N ILE A 96 -12.05 -32.33 -2.05
CA ILE A 96 -12.28 -32.88 -0.72
C ILE A 96 -13.52 -32.26 -0.06
N ILE A 97 -13.73 -30.95 -0.17
CA ILE A 97 -14.91 -30.27 0.35
C ILE A 97 -16.21 -30.86 -0.24
N TYR A 98 -16.23 -31.12 -1.54
CA TYR A 98 -17.38 -31.76 -2.17
C TYR A 98 -17.64 -33.16 -1.58
N GLN A 99 -16.60 -33.98 -1.41
CA GLN A 99 -16.74 -35.32 -0.80
C GLN A 99 -17.27 -35.21 0.63
N VAL A 100 -16.68 -34.33 1.44
CA VAL A 100 -17.13 -34.08 2.82
C VAL A 100 -18.60 -33.64 2.86
N GLY A 101 -19.04 -32.84 1.89
CA GLY A 101 -20.41 -32.36 1.78
C GLY A 101 -21.45 -33.43 1.43
N VAL A 102 -21.05 -34.51 0.75
CA VAL A 102 -21.95 -35.62 0.39
C VAL A 102 -22.04 -36.68 1.49
N ILE A 103 -21.08 -36.73 2.42
CA ILE A 103 -21.08 -37.68 3.54
C ILE A 103 -22.39 -37.68 4.36
N PRO A 104 -22.99 -36.54 4.73
CA PRO A 104 -24.28 -36.53 5.42
C PRO A 104 -25.38 -37.29 4.67
N SER A 105 -25.43 -37.19 3.34
CA SER A 105 -26.36 -37.95 2.49
C SER A 105 -26.15 -39.45 2.65
N GLN A 106 -24.89 -39.91 2.63
CA GLN A 106 -24.54 -41.33 2.78
C GLN A 106 -24.88 -41.85 4.18
N PHE A 107 -24.74 -41.01 5.21
CA PHE A 107 -25.19 -41.36 6.55
C PHE A 107 -26.70 -41.62 6.58
N TYR A 108 -27.53 -40.79 5.94
CA TYR A 108 -28.97 -41.02 5.89
C TYR A 108 -29.34 -42.38 5.26
N GLU A 109 -28.65 -42.79 4.19
CA GLU A 109 -28.86 -44.10 3.54
C GLU A 109 -28.51 -45.25 4.50
N VAL A 110 -27.29 -45.24 5.04
CA VAL A 110 -26.79 -46.31 5.93
C VAL A 110 -27.60 -46.42 7.23
N LEU A 111 -28.02 -45.29 7.81
CA LEU A 111 -28.87 -45.28 9.00
C LEU A 111 -30.29 -45.79 8.70
N SER A 112 -30.82 -45.51 7.51
CA SER A 112 -32.12 -46.06 7.07
C SER A 112 -32.04 -47.58 6.92
N ASP A 113 -30.94 -48.09 6.36
CA ASP A 113 -30.71 -49.52 6.13
C ASP A 113 -30.26 -50.28 7.40
N LYS A 114 -29.93 -49.56 8.48
CA LYS A 114 -29.46 -50.10 9.77
C LYS A 114 -28.20 -50.98 9.66
N ASP A 115 -27.35 -50.71 8.69
CA ASP A 115 -26.09 -51.45 8.50
C ASP A 115 -24.96 -50.88 9.38
N TYR A 116 -24.67 -51.59 10.49
CA TYR A 116 -23.59 -51.21 11.41
C TYR A 116 -22.19 -51.31 10.79
N GLY A 117 -21.96 -52.27 9.90
CA GLY A 117 -20.67 -52.46 9.25
C GLY A 117 -20.35 -51.31 8.30
N ALA A 118 -21.31 -50.96 7.45
CA ALA A 118 -21.22 -49.80 6.56
C ALA A 118 -21.06 -48.50 7.36
N PHE A 119 -21.78 -48.34 8.48
CA PHE A 119 -21.69 -47.15 9.33
C PHE A 119 -20.28 -46.95 9.90
N LYS A 120 -19.65 -48.01 10.43
CA LYS A 120 -18.29 -47.92 10.98
C LYS A 120 -17.27 -47.53 9.91
N ASN A 121 -17.39 -48.09 8.71
CA ASN A 121 -16.51 -47.77 7.59
C ASN A 121 -16.70 -46.32 7.12
N LEU A 122 -17.96 -45.87 6.99
CA LEU A 122 -18.29 -44.51 6.60
C LEU A 122 -17.83 -43.49 7.64
N ALA A 123 -17.99 -43.78 8.93
CA ALA A 123 -17.50 -42.92 10.02
C ALA A 123 -15.96 -42.81 10.02
N GLY A 124 -15.25 -43.92 9.78
CA GLY A 124 -13.79 -43.92 9.63
C GLY A 124 -13.32 -43.09 8.44
N LEU A 125 -13.99 -43.24 7.29
CA LEU A 125 -13.72 -42.45 6.08
C LEU A 125 -14.02 -40.96 6.29
N ALA A 126 -15.12 -40.63 6.96
CA ALA A 126 -15.48 -39.26 7.27
C ALA A 126 -14.45 -38.58 8.17
N PHE A 127 -13.98 -39.28 9.21
CA PHE A 127 -12.91 -38.77 10.07
C PHE A 127 -11.62 -38.50 9.28
N LEU A 128 -11.21 -39.43 8.41
CA LEU A 128 -10.02 -39.28 7.57
C LEU A 128 -10.15 -38.08 6.61
N LEU A 129 -11.30 -37.93 5.94
CA LEU A 129 -11.56 -36.82 5.03
C LEU A 129 -11.59 -35.47 5.75
N ILE A 130 -12.16 -35.41 6.96
CA ILE A 130 -12.15 -34.19 7.79
C ILE A 130 -10.72 -33.83 8.19
N LEU A 131 -9.91 -34.81 8.59
CA LEU A 131 -8.49 -34.57 8.92
C LEU A 131 -7.74 -34.03 7.70
N LEU A 132 -7.90 -34.66 6.53
CA LEU A 132 -7.28 -34.22 5.28
C LEU A 132 -7.75 -32.81 4.87
N ASN A 133 -9.04 -32.52 4.96
CA ASN A 133 -9.60 -31.20 4.65
C ASN A 133 -9.00 -30.12 5.56
N SER A 134 -8.91 -30.39 6.86
CA SER A 134 -8.31 -29.48 7.84
C SER A 134 -6.83 -29.22 7.54
N THR A 135 -6.06 -30.26 7.18
CA THR A 135 -4.66 -30.11 6.78
C THR A 135 -4.52 -29.29 5.50
N LEU A 136 -5.30 -29.58 4.45
CA LEU A 136 -5.27 -28.82 3.19
C LEU A 136 -5.62 -27.34 3.42
N LYS A 137 -6.66 -27.07 4.22
CA LYS A 137 -7.05 -25.70 4.61
C LYS A 137 -5.92 -24.96 5.32
N SER A 138 -5.24 -25.64 6.23
CA SER A 138 -4.12 -25.07 6.98
C SER A 138 -2.93 -24.78 6.07
N VAL A 139 -2.66 -25.66 5.09
CA VAL A 139 -1.61 -25.48 4.08
C VAL A 139 -1.94 -24.31 3.15
N ASP A 140 -3.19 -24.17 2.68
CA ASP A 140 -3.66 -23.02 1.90
C ASP A 140 -3.40 -21.69 2.63
N GLN A 141 -3.81 -21.61 3.91
CA GLN A 141 -3.58 -20.43 4.75
C GLN A 141 -2.09 -20.14 4.98
N TYR A 142 -1.28 -21.18 5.16
CA TYR A 142 0.16 -21.06 5.32
C TYR A 142 0.82 -20.51 4.04
N ILE A 143 0.46 -21.05 2.86
CA ILE A 143 0.96 -20.57 1.57
C ILE A 143 0.55 -19.11 1.35
N CYS A 144 -0.72 -18.75 1.59
CA CYS A 144 -1.19 -17.37 1.49
C CYS A 144 -0.42 -16.40 2.41
N SER A 145 -0.08 -16.85 3.62
CA SER A 145 0.71 -16.06 4.58
C SER A 145 2.16 -15.88 4.11
N LEU A 146 2.79 -16.94 3.61
CA LEU A 146 4.15 -16.89 3.07
C LEU A 146 4.21 -16.01 1.81
N MET A 147 3.18 -16.07 0.95
CA MET A 147 3.04 -15.19 -0.21
C MET A 147 2.94 -13.72 0.21
N SER A 148 2.15 -13.41 1.25
CA SER A 148 2.06 -12.04 1.79
C SER A 148 3.43 -11.49 2.19
N VAL A 149 4.27 -12.30 2.82
CA VAL A 149 5.62 -11.88 3.26
C VAL A 149 6.54 -11.67 2.06
N SER A 150 6.57 -12.62 1.12
CA SER A 150 7.41 -12.51 -0.09
C SER A 150 7.02 -11.32 -0.97
N TRP A 151 5.72 -11.07 -1.11
CA TRP A 151 5.20 -9.92 -1.84
C TRP A 151 5.51 -8.60 -1.16
N ARG A 152 5.35 -8.52 0.17
CA ARG A 152 5.73 -7.33 0.95
C ARG A 152 7.20 -7.03 0.76
N LYS A 153 8.08 -8.04 0.88
CA LYS A 153 9.52 -7.88 0.64
C LYS A 153 9.79 -7.28 -0.73
N SER A 154 9.27 -7.91 -1.79
CA SER A 154 9.51 -7.51 -3.18
C SER A 154 9.02 -6.09 -3.48
N LEU A 155 7.81 -5.75 -3.01
CA LEU A 155 7.21 -4.45 -3.24
C LEU A 155 7.88 -3.34 -2.42
N THR A 156 8.15 -3.58 -1.13
CA THR A 156 8.84 -2.61 -0.28
C THR A 156 10.28 -2.38 -0.74
N GLU A 157 11.04 -3.41 -1.13
CA GLU A 157 12.39 -3.25 -1.68
C GLU A 157 12.38 -2.45 -3.00
N SER A 158 11.36 -2.63 -3.85
CA SER A 158 11.19 -1.81 -5.05
C SER A 158 10.88 -0.36 -4.72
N LEU A 159 10.00 -0.10 -3.74
CA LEU A 159 9.65 1.26 -3.31
C LEU A 159 10.85 1.94 -2.63
N HIS A 160 11.59 1.23 -1.79
CA HIS A 160 12.80 1.74 -1.14
C HIS A 160 13.87 2.12 -2.16
N ARG A 161 14.10 1.29 -3.19
CA ARG A 161 15.05 1.62 -4.25
C ARG A 161 14.71 2.94 -4.92
N ALA A 162 13.43 3.15 -5.29
CA ALA A 162 13.00 4.41 -5.90
C ALA A 162 13.05 5.60 -4.91
N TYR A 163 12.67 5.37 -3.66
CA TYR A 163 12.59 6.42 -2.63
C TYR A 163 13.97 6.96 -2.22
N PHE A 164 14.98 6.09 -2.10
CA PHE A 164 16.35 6.45 -1.74
C PHE A 164 17.25 6.72 -2.96
N GLN A 165 16.71 6.73 -4.17
CA GLN A 165 17.50 7.05 -5.36
C GLN A 165 17.64 8.57 -5.48
N GLY A 166 18.88 9.07 -5.40
CA GLY A 166 19.15 10.51 -5.43
C GLY A 166 18.45 11.26 -4.29
N ASN A 167 17.89 12.44 -4.60
CA ASN A 167 17.21 13.31 -3.62
C ASN A 167 15.67 13.15 -3.63
N VAL A 168 15.15 11.99 -4.04
CA VAL A 168 13.70 11.72 -4.10
C VAL A 168 13.06 11.84 -2.72
N TYR A 169 13.64 11.23 -1.68
CA TYR A 169 13.13 11.33 -0.31
C TYR A 169 12.99 12.79 0.18
N TYR A 170 13.97 13.64 -0.11
CA TYR A 170 13.93 15.05 0.25
C TYR A 170 12.84 15.79 -0.53
N THR A 171 12.82 15.58 -1.85
CA THR A 171 11.85 16.23 -2.74
C THR A 171 10.42 15.87 -2.37
N LEU A 172 10.17 14.60 -2.06
CA LEU A 172 8.85 14.09 -1.73
C LEU A 172 8.34 14.61 -0.37
N ASN A 173 9.22 14.74 0.64
CA ASN A 173 8.81 15.15 1.98
C ASN A 173 8.83 16.67 2.20
N VAL A 174 9.67 17.42 1.46
CA VAL A 174 9.92 18.85 1.73
C VAL A 174 9.44 19.75 0.60
N LEU A 175 9.62 19.33 -0.67
CA LEU A 175 9.33 20.19 -1.83
C LEU A 175 7.93 19.96 -2.41
N ARG A 176 7.33 18.81 -2.15
CA ARG A 176 6.02 18.40 -2.69
C ARG A 176 4.98 18.29 -1.57
N GLU A 177 3.79 18.85 -1.80
CA GLU A 177 2.63 18.76 -0.91
C GLU A 177 1.50 17.88 -1.51
N ASP A 178 1.73 17.29 -2.68
CA ASP A 178 0.74 16.50 -3.43
C ASP A 178 0.52 15.09 -2.83
N ILE A 179 1.54 14.53 -2.17
CA ILE A 179 1.49 13.22 -1.51
C ILE A 179 1.46 13.39 0.00
N ASP A 180 0.40 12.88 0.64
CA ASP A 180 0.30 12.79 2.09
C ASP A 180 0.94 11.50 2.63
N ASN A 181 1.73 11.64 3.70
CA ASN A 181 2.33 10.56 4.50
C ASN A 181 3.00 9.45 3.66
N PRO A 182 4.08 9.75 2.92
CA PRO A 182 4.76 8.77 2.07
C PRO A 182 5.32 7.58 2.87
N ASP A 183 5.72 7.81 4.12
CA ASP A 183 6.15 6.80 5.08
C ASP A 183 5.04 5.78 5.38
N GLN A 184 3.80 6.23 5.58
CA GLN A 184 2.64 5.37 5.80
C GLN A 184 2.33 4.54 4.55
N ARG A 185 2.40 5.15 3.36
CA ARG A 185 2.15 4.46 2.08
C ARG A 185 3.18 3.35 1.83
N ILE A 186 4.46 3.60 2.09
CA ILE A 186 5.53 2.60 1.92
C ILE A 186 5.40 1.47 2.95
N SER A 187 5.13 1.80 4.22
CA SER A 187 5.15 0.83 5.32
C SER A 187 3.83 0.08 5.50
N GLN A 188 2.73 0.79 5.76
CA GLN A 188 1.45 0.21 6.15
C GLN A 188 0.59 -0.17 4.95
N ASP A 189 0.45 0.72 3.97
CA ASP A 189 -0.40 0.42 2.81
C ASP A 189 0.16 -0.76 2.01
N THR A 190 1.48 -0.83 1.84
CA THR A 190 2.15 -1.98 1.19
C THR A 190 1.87 -3.28 1.93
N GLU A 191 1.98 -3.28 3.25
CA GLU A 191 1.66 -4.45 4.07
C GLU A 191 0.20 -4.88 3.91
N ARG A 192 -0.74 -3.93 4.04
CA ARG A 192 -2.18 -4.18 3.95
C ARG A 192 -2.55 -4.69 2.55
N LEU A 193 -1.99 -4.09 1.49
CA LEU A 193 -2.17 -4.52 0.12
C LEU A 193 -1.71 -5.97 -0.07
N CYS A 194 -0.47 -6.30 0.30
CA CYS A 194 0.07 -7.65 0.11
C CYS A 194 -0.71 -8.71 0.91
N LYS A 195 -1.13 -8.38 2.13
CA LYS A 195 -1.92 -9.28 2.98
C LYS A 195 -3.32 -9.53 2.41
N GLN A 196 -4.04 -8.48 2.05
CA GLN A 196 -5.38 -8.63 1.47
C GLN A 196 -5.31 -9.36 0.13
N MET A 197 -4.36 -9.01 -0.73
CA MET A 197 -4.17 -9.68 -2.01
C MET A 197 -3.87 -11.17 -1.87
N SER A 198 -3.04 -11.57 -0.89
CA SER A 198 -2.68 -12.99 -0.75
C SER A 198 -3.84 -13.80 -0.19
N THR A 199 -4.55 -13.26 0.80
CA THR A 199 -5.73 -13.92 1.38
C THR A 199 -6.90 -14.07 0.40
N MET A 200 -7.05 -13.15 -0.55
CA MET A 200 -8.08 -13.25 -1.59
C MET A 200 -7.66 -14.11 -2.78
N ALA A 201 -6.36 -14.39 -2.96
CA ALA A 201 -5.85 -15.09 -4.14
C ALA A 201 -6.47 -16.48 -4.32
N SER A 202 -6.46 -17.32 -3.28
CA SER A 202 -7.03 -18.67 -3.32
C SER A 202 -8.53 -18.64 -3.67
N ARG A 203 -9.27 -17.73 -3.03
CA ARG A 203 -10.70 -17.54 -3.22
C ARG A 203 -11.07 -17.04 -4.62
N LEU A 204 -10.31 -16.09 -5.17
CA LEU A 204 -10.54 -15.55 -6.52
C LEU A 204 -10.28 -16.60 -7.60
N ILE A 205 -9.26 -17.44 -7.42
CA ILE A 205 -8.92 -18.52 -8.35
C ILE A 205 -10.06 -19.54 -8.41
N ILE A 206 -10.58 -19.94 -7.25
CA ILE A 206 -11.56 -21.03 -7.19
C ILE A 206 -13.01 -20.60 -7.47
N SER A 207 -13.38 -19.39 -7.05
CA SER A 207 -14.77 -18.89 -7.09
C SER A 207 -15.50 -19.10 -8.44
N PRO A 208 -14.92 -18.83 -9.63
CA PRO A 208 -15.63 -19.06 -10.88
C PRO A 208 -15.93 -20.55 -11.12
N PHE A 209 -14.99 -21.45 -10.77
CA PHE A 209 -15.17 -22.89 -10.97
C PHE A 209 -16.24 -23.46 -10.05
N THR A 210 -16.20 -23.10 -8.75
CA THR A 210 -17.21 -23.57 -7.80
C THR A 210 -18.58 -22.99 -8.12
N LEU A 211 -18.68 -21.71 -8.48
CA LEU A 211 -19.95 -21.09 -8.83
C LEU A 211 -20.59 -21.77 -10.04
N VAL A 212 -19.83 -22.02 -11.12
CA VAL A 212 -20.35 -22.72 -12.31
C VAL A 212 -20.77 -24.15 -11.95
N TYR A 213 -19.93 -24.89 -11.23
CA TYR A 213 -20.20 -26.29 -10.86
C TYR A 213 -21.45 -26.43 -9.97
N TYR A 214 -21.55 -25.63 -8.91
CA TYR A 214 -22.68 -25.71 -7.98
C TYR A 214 -23.96 -25.10 -8.56
N THR A 215 -23.86 -24.13 -9.47
CA THR A 215 -25.02 -23.66 -10.25
C THR A 215 -25.56 -24.76 -11.14
N TYR A 216 -24.67 -25.49 -11.83
CA TYR A 216 -25.05 -26.64 -12.66
C TYR A 216 -25.68 -27.76 -11.84
N GLN A 217 -25.08 -28.13 -10.69
CA GLN A 217 -25.65 -29.12 -9.78
C GLN A 217 -27.02 -28.69 -9.23
N CYS A 218 -27.18 -27.41 -8.87
CA CYS A 218 -28.46 -26.88 -8.40
C CYS A 218 -29.54 -26.93 -9.50
N TYR A 219 -29.17 -26.61 -10.75
CA TYR A 219 -30.05 -26.75 -11.90
C TYR A 219 -30.48 -28.21 -12.13
N TYR A 220 -29.54 -29.14 -12.04
CA TYR A 220 -29.83 -30.57 -12.20
C TYR A 220 -30.79 -31.10 -11.12
N SER A 221 -30.60 -30.68 -9.87
CA SER A 221 -31.40 -31.15 -8.74
C SER A 221 -32.80 -30.53 -8.63
N THR A 222 -32.94 -29.23 -8.92
CA THR A 222 -34.17 -28.46 -8.65
C THR A 222 -34.78 -27.82 -9.89
N GLY A 223 -34.18 -28.05 -11.07
CA GLY A 223 -34.59 -27.38 -12.30
C GLY A 223 -34.31 -25.88 -12.25
N TRP A 224 -35.06 -25.10 -13.05
CA TRP A 224 -34.74 -23.67 -13.22
C TRP A 224 -35.02 -22.80 -11.98
N ILE A 225 -35.96 -23.24 -11.14
CA ILE A 225 -36.39 -22.52 -9.94
C ILE A 225 -35.28 -22.38 -8.91
N GLY A 226 -34.39 -23.37 -8.79
CA GLY A 226 -33.30 -23.37 -7.82
C GLY A 226 -32.30 -22.24 -8.07
N PRO A 227 -31.56 -22.26 -9.20
CA PRO A 227 -30.61 -21.21 -9.54
C PRO A 227 -31.26 -19.82 -9.58
N VAL A 228 -32.43 -19.66 -10.20
CA VAL A 228 -33.08 -18.34 -10.31
C VAL A 228 -33.39 -17.75 -8.93
N SER A 229 -33.89 -18.56 -7.99
CA SER A 229 -34.17 -18.11 -6.63
C SER A 229 -32.90 -17.70 -5.87
N ILE A 230 -31.81 -18.48 -6.00
CA ILE A 230 -30.54 -18.19 -5.35
C ILE A 230 -29.87 -16.95 -5.94
N PHE A 231 -29.91 -16.77 -7.27
CA PHE A 231 -29.38 -15.57 -7.92
C PHE A 231 -30.21 -14.32 -7.56
N GLY A 232 -31.55 -14.42 -7.52
CA GLY A 232 -32.41 -13.34 -7.05
C GLY A 232 -32.10 -12.95 -5.61
N TYR A 233 -31.91 -13.95 -4.75
CA TYR A 233 -31.49 -13.78 -3.37
C TYR A 233 -30.12 -13.08 -3.27
N PHE A 234 -29.13 -13.50 -4.05
CA PHE A 234 -27.81 -12.86 -4.13
C PHE A 234 -27.88 -11.39 -4.55
N ILE A 235 -28.73 -11.04 -5.53
CA ILE A 235 -28.92 -9.65 -5.97
C ILE A 235 -29.47 -8.80 -4.81
N VAL A 236 -30.49 -9.30 -4.11
CA VAL A 236 -31.07 -8.61 -2.94
C VAL A 236 -30.03 -8.45 -1.83
N GLY A 237 -29.25 -9.50 -1.54
CA GLY A 237 -28.16 -9.47 -0.57
C GLY A 237 -27.09 -8.44 -0.91
N THR A 238 -26.67 -8.40 -2.18
CA THR A 238 -25.66 -7.45 -2.66
C THR A 238 -26.14 -6.00 -2.55
N ILE A 239 -27.39 -5.73 -2.93
CA ILE A 239 -28.00 -4.39 -2.80
C ILE A 239 -28.06 -3.97 -1.33
N THR A 240 -28.54 -4.87 -0.47
CA THR A 240 -28.66 -4.63 0.98
C THR A 240 -27.29 -4.34 1.61
N ASN A 241 -26.29 -5.17 1.32
CA ASN A 241 -24.92 -4.99 1.82
C ASN A 241 -24.34 -3.65 1.35
N LYS A 242 -24.49 -3.31 0.06
CA LYS A 242 -24.01 -2.04 -0.49
C LYS A 242 -24.61 -0.81 0.21
N ILE A 243 -25.91 -0.85 0.54
CA ILE A 243 -26.59 0.23 1.25
C ILE A 243 -26.03 0.37 2.68
N LEU A 244 -25.82 -0.75 3.38
CA LEU A 244 -25.29 -0.77 4.74
C LEU A 244 -23.80 -0.36 4.83
N MET A 245 -22.99 -0.73 3.83
CA MET A 245 -21.56 -0.40 3.75
C MET A 245 -21.28 1.10 3.54
N GLY A 246 -22.11 1.79 2.76
CA GLY A 246 -21.92 3.20 2.39
C GLY A 246 -21.52 4.14 3.56
N PRO A 247 -22.29 4.20 4.66
CA PRO A 247 -21.98 5.07 5.80
C PRO A 247 -20.78 4.59 6.64
N ILE A 248 -20.46 3.30 6.65
CA ILE A 248 -19.35 2.71 7.41
C ILE A 248 -18.03 3.16 6.82
N VAL A 249 -17.87 3.03 5.50
CA VAL A 249 -16.64 3.39 4.78
C VAL A 249 -16.22 4.83 5.06
N SER A 250 -17.16 5.78 5.00
CA SER A 250 -16.85 7.19 5.29
C SER A 250 -16.36 7.42 6.72
N THR A 251 -16.92 6.68 7.69
CA THR A 251 -16.57 6.81 9.11
C THR A 251 -15.23 6.14 9.40
N LEU A 252 -14.94 5.02 8.73
CA LEU A 252 -13.68 4.31 8.82
C LEU A 252 -12.51 5.18 8.33
N PHE A 253 -12.68 5.89 7.22
CA PHE A 253 -11.67 6.84 6.75
C PHE A 253 -11.41 7.97 7.74
N GLU A 254 -12.46 8.50 8.38
CA GLU A 254 -12.33 9.52 9.42
C GLU A 254 -11.58 8.97 10.65
N GLN A 255 -11.87 7.74 11.05
CA GLN A 255 -11.15 7.06 12.12
C GLN A 255 -9.65 6.92 11.82
N GLU A 256 -9.28 6.39 10.65
CA GLU A 256 -7.86 6.21 10.28
C GLU A 256 -7.11 7.55 10.25
N LYS A 257 -7.77 8.64 9.81
CA LYS A 257 -7.21 9.99 9.88
C LYS A 257 -6.98 10.44 11.32
N LEU A 258 -7.98 10.30 12.19
CA LEU A 258 -7.87 10.69 13.61
C LEU A 258 -6.82 9.87 14.36
N GLU A 259 -6.68 8.58 14.01
CA GLU A 259 -5.63 7.68 14.51
C GLU A 259 -4.24 8.17 14.06
N GLY A 260 -4.10 8.57 12.80
CA GLY A 260 -2.90 9.21 12.26
C GLY A 260 -2.54 10.50 13.01
N ASP A 261 -3.51 11.40 13.21
CA ASP A 261 -3.33 12.67 13.94
C ASP A 261 -2.93 12.44 15.41
N PHE A 262 -3.44 11.37 16.03
CA PHE A 262 -3.08 10.97 17.39
C PHE A 262 -1.64 10.45 17.46
N ARG A 263 -1.24 9.55 16.55
CA ARG A 263 0.13 9.03 16.46
C ARG A 263 1.14 10.13 16.14
N PHE A 264 0.81 11.03 15.22
CA PHE A 264 1.63 12.17 14.87
C PHE A 264 1.84 13.10 16.08
N LYS A 265 0.81 13.29 16.92
CA LYS A 265 0.96 14.08 18.15
C LYS A 265 1.98 13.47 19.11
N HIS A 266 1.96 12.15 19.28
CA HIS A 266 2.96 11.44 20.09
C HIS A 266 4.37 11.53 19.48
N MET A 267 4.48 11.43 18.16
CA MET A 267 5.76 11.60 17.46
C MET A 267 6.34 13.01 17.70
N GLN A 268 5.52 14.06 17.62
CA GLN A 268 5.94 15.44 17.91
C GLN A 268 6.42 15.63 19.35
N ILE A 269 5.76 14.99 20.33
CA ILE A 269 6.20 15.04 21.73
C ILE A 269 7.54 14.33 21.89
N ARG A 270 7.73 13.18 21.22
CA ARG A 270 9.00 12.45 21.24
C ARG A 270 10.15 13.26 20.62
N SER A 271 9.91 13.90 19.47
CA SER A 271 10.95 14.69 18.79
C SER A 271 11.30 15.99 19.53
N ASN A 272 10.34 16.59 20.23
CA ASN A 272 10.51 17.85 20.97
C ASN A 272 10.51 17.65 22.49
N ALA A 273 10.92 16.47 22.97
CA ALA A 273 10.84 16.10 24.38
C ALA A 273 11.67 17.04 25.28
N GLU A 274 12.83 17.48 24.80
CA GLU A 274 13.70 18.42 25.52
C GLU A 274 13.05 19.79 25.68
N SER A 275 12.53 20.38 24.59
CA SER A 275 11.82 21.67 24.67
C SER A 275 10.58 21.55 25.55
N ALA A 276 9.81 20.46 25.43
CA ALA A 276 8.63 20.23 26.24
C ALA A 276 8.95 20.08 27.73
N SER A 277 10.06 19.43 28.08
CA SER A 277 10.51 19.29 29.48
C SER A 277 11.03 20.62 30.03
N PHE A 278 11.78 21.39 29.23
CA PHE A 278 12.27 22.72 29.58
C PHE A 278 11.12 23.67 29.93
N TYR A 279 10.04 23.68 29.14
CA TYR A 279 8.84 24.47 29.41
C TYR A 279 7.90 23.86 30.47
N ARG A 280 8.24 22.71 31.07
CA ARG A 280 7.36 21.94 31.98
C ARG A 280 5.95 21.72 31.41
N ALA A 281 5.86 21.48 30.10
CA ALA A 281 4.61 21.45 29.34
C ALA A 281 3.75 20.19 29.57
N GLY A 282 4.14 19.29 30.47
CA GLY A 282 3.52 17.96 30.64
C GLY A 282 2.00 18.00 30.82
N LYS A 283 1.46 18.87 31.70
CA LYS A 283 0.00 18.99 31.90
C LYS A 283 -0.72 19.51 30.63
N VAL A 284 -0.12 20.46 29.94
CA VAL A 284 -0.70 21.06 28.72
C VAL A 284 -0.70 20.05 27.57
N GLU A 285 0.41 19.37 27.35
CA GLU A 285 0.55 18.34 26.32
C GLU A 285 -0.31 17.11 26.61
N HIS A 286 -0.48 16.73 27.89
CA HIS A 286 -1.43 15.72 28.31
C HIS A 286 -2.86 16.08 27.90
N MET A 287 -3.37 17.26 28.29
CA MET A 287 -4.73 17.70 27.94
C MET A 287 -4.95 17.78 26.41
N ARG A 288 -3.95 18.25 25.66
CA ARG A 288 -4.03 18.32 24.19
C ARG A 288 -4.08 16.95 23.54
N THR A 289 -3.29 16.01 24.04
CA THR A 289 -3.22 14.64 23.51
C THR A 289 -4.49 13.87 23.85
N ASP A 290 -4.97 13.98 25.09
CA ASP A 290 -6.23 13.37 25.52
C ASP A 290 -7.43 13.89 24.73
N ARG A 291 -7.49 15.19 24.41
CA ARG A 291 -8.54 15.74 23.54
C ARG A 291 -8.56 15.10 22.14
N ARG A 292 -7.40 14.78 21.56
CA ARG A 292 -7.32 14.05 20.28
C ARG A 292 -7.80 12.63 20.45
N LEU A 293 -7.39 11.94 21.52
CA LEU A 293 -7.87 10.60 21.86
C LEU A 293 -9.40 10.57 22.02
N GLN A 294 -10.00 11.49 22.78
CA GLN A 294 -11.46 11.56 22.95
C GLN A 294 -12.21 11.81 21.64
N THR A 295 -11.59 12.48 20.67
CA THR A 295 -12.18 12.68 19.34
C THR A 295 -12.12 11.39 18.51
N LEU A 296 -10.98 10.71 18.53
CA LEU A 296 -10.81 9.38 17.95
C LEU A 296 -11.80 8.36 18.55
N LEU A 297 -11.90 8.27 19.88
CA LEU A 297 -12.80 7.33 20.57
C LEU A 297 -14.26 7.57 20.24
N ARG A 298 -14.69 8.83 20.10
CA ARG A 298 -16.07 9.15 19.66
C ARG A 298 -16.33 8.68 18.23
N CYS A 299 -15.35 8.83 17.33
CA CYS A 299 -15.44 8.31 15.97
C CYS A 299 -15.50 6.78 15.95
N GLN A 300 -14.59 6.10 16.68
CA GLN A 300 -14.58 4.64 16.83
C GLN A 300 -15.90 4.09 17.38
N LYS A 301 -16.47 4.74 18.40
CA LYS A 301 -17.78 4.34 18.95
C LYS A 301 -18.90 4.53 17.92
N SER A 302 -18.87 5.60 17.14
CA SER A 302 -19.83 5.81 16.04
C SER A 302 -19.69 4.75 14.96
N LEU A 303 -18.45 4.36 14.60
CA LEU A 303 -18.19 3.28 13.65
C LEU A 303 -18.76 1.95 14.15
N MET A 304 -18.46 1.57 15.39
CA MET A 304 -18.95 0.33 16.01
C MET A 304 -20.49 0.24 16.02
N ASN A 305 -21.18 1.35 16.30
CA ASN A 305 -22.65 1.39 16.25
C ASN A 305 -23.20 1.18 14.81
N LYS A 306 -22.48 1.62 13.78
CA LYS A 306 -22.86 1.40 12.37
C LYS A 306 -22.54 -0.04 11.94
N GLU A 307 -21.39 -0.58 12.36
CA GLU A 307 -21.01 -1.97 12.10
C GLU A 307 -22.01 -2.96 12.69
N LEU A 308 -22.59 -2.68 13.85
CA LEU A 308 -23.64 -3.52 14.45
C LEU A 308 -24.81 -3.76 13.47
N TRP A 309 -25.27 -2.73 12.76
CA TRP A 309 -26.34 -2.88 11.77
C TRP A 309 -25.91 -3.69 10.54
N LEU A 310 -24.65 -3.52 10.11
CA LEU A 310 -24.08 -4.35 9.05
C LEU A 310 -24.04 -5.82 9.47
N TYR A 311 -23.53 -6.12 10.67
CA TYR A 311 -23.47 -7.49 11.18
C TYR A 311 -24.86 -8.11 11.34
N ILE A 312 -25.85 -7.37 11.84
CA ILE A 312 -27.23 -7.85 11.88
C ILE A 312 -27.73 -8.16 10.47
N GLY A 313 -27.51 -7.27 9.49
CA GLY A 313 -27.97 -7.48 8.12
C GLY A 313 -27.31 -8.68 7.44
N VAL A 314 -25.98 -8.78 7.50
CA VAL A 314 -25.20 -9.87 6.89
C VAL A 314 -25.54 -11.22 7.55
N ASN A 315 -25.53 -11.30 8.88
CA ASN A 315 -25.83 -12.55 9.59
C ASN A 315 -27.28 -12.99 9.35
N THR A 316 -28.23 -12.05 9.36
CA THR A 316 -29.65 -12.35 9.07
C THR A 316 -29.80 -12.90 7.66
N PHE A 317 -29.09 -12.32 6.70
CA PHE A 317 -29.03 -12.84 5.34
C PHE A 317 -28.48 -14.27 5.38
N ASP A 318 -27.27 -14.52 5.87
CA ASP A 318 -26.67 -15.86 5.89
C ASP A 318 -27.58 -16.95 6.51
N TYR A 319 -28.28 -16.64 7.62
CA TYR A 319 -29.24 -17.58 8.21
C TYR A 319 -30.51 -17.78 7.37
N LEU A 320 -31.04 -16.73 6.74
CA LEU A 320 -32.17 -16.84 5.81
C LEU A 320 -31.82 -17.69 4.58
N GLY A 321 -30.57 -17.65 4.13
CA GLY A 321 -30.09 -18.49 3.03
C GLY A 321 -30.24 -19.99 3.33
N GLY A 322 -29.98 -20.39 4.58
CA GLY A 322 -30.23 -21.76 5.03
C GLY A 322 -31.69 -22.19 4.87
N ILE A 323 -32.64 -21.35 5.29
CA ILE A 323 -34.08 -21.63 5.16
C ILE A 323 -34.51 -21.64 3.68
N LEU A 324 -34.03 -20.68 2.89
CA LEU A 324 -34.34 -20.57 1.47
C LEU A 324 -33.97 -21.86 0.71
N SER A 325 -32.85 -22.48 1.07
CA SER A 325 -32.42 -23.76 0.46
C SER A 325 -33.46 -24.87 0.61
N TYR A 326 -34.09 -25.00 1.78
CA TYR A 326 -35.15 -25.99 2.03
C TYR A 326 -36.46 -25.63 1.34
N ILE A 327 -36.81 -24.34 1.27
CA ILE A 327 -38.01 -23.89 0.52
C ILE A 327 -37.88 -24.29 -0.96
N ILE A 328 -36.71 -24.06 -1.56
CA ILE A 328 -36.42 -24.42 -2.95
C ILE A 328 -36.57 -25.93 -3.18
N ILE A 329 -36.02 -26.75 -2.29
CA ILE A 329 -36.05 -28.23 -2.39
C ILE A 329 -37.47 -28.78 -2.16
N SER A 330 -38.29 -28.09 -1.36
CA SER A 330 -39.65 -28.54 -1.05
C SER A 330 -40.57 -28.58 -2.27
N ILE A 331 -40.37 -27.68 -3.25
CA ILE A 331 -41.23 -27.54 -4.43
C ILE A 331 -41.30 -28.84 -5.26
N PRO A 332 -40.18 -29.41 -5.76
CA PRO A 332 -40.23 -30.64 -6.54
C PRO A 332 -40.72 -31.84 -5.73
N ILE A 333 -40.46 -31.88 -4.42
CA ILE A 333 -40.92 -32.95 -3.52
C ILE A 333 -42.44 -32.92 -3.39
N PHE A 334 -43.03 -31.76 -3.06
CA PHE A 334 -44.48 -31.62 -2.95
C PHE A 334 -45.21 -31.74 -4.28
N SER A 335 -44.53 -31.47 -5.41
CA SER A 335 -45.08 -31.73 -6.75
C SER A 335 -45.12 -33.21 -7.15
N GLY A 336 -44.57 -34.10 -6.32
CA GLY A 336 -44.66 -35.55 -6.47
C GLY A 336 -43.63 -36.19 -7.41
N VAL A 337 -42.60 -35.45 -7.83
CA VAL A 337 -41.54 -35.93 -8.74
C VAL A 337 -40.73 -37.09 -8.13
N TYR A 338 -40.63 -37.14 -6.79
CA TYR A 338 -39.80 -38.09 -6.05
C TYR A 338 -40.58 -39.16 -5.28
N ASN A 339 -41.87 -39.34 -5.58
CA ASN A 339 -42.75 -40.27 -4.85
C ASN A 339 -42.38 -41.76 -4.96
N ASN A 340 -41.49 -42.11 -5.90
CA ASN A 340 -41.06 -43.50 -6.14
C ASN A 340 -39.84 -43.91 -5.31
N LEU A 341 -39.23 -42.99 -4.55
CA LEU A 341 -38.04 -43.25 -3.74
C LEU A 341 -38.42 -43.75 -2.34
N SER A 342 -37.57 -44.59 -1.75
CA SER A 342 -37.72 -44.98 -0.35
C SER A 342 -37.51 -43.78 0.58
N PRO A 343 -38.04 -43.81 1.83
CA PRO A 343 -37.84 -42.71 2.78
C PRO A 343 -36.36 -42.41 3.10
N GLY A 344 -35.50 -43.43 3.05
CA GLY A 344 -34.05 -43.30 3.23
C GLY A 344 -33.38 -42.56 2.06
N GLU A 345 -33.65 -43.01 0.83
CA GLU A 345 -33.15 -42.39 -0.40
C GLU A 345 -33.66 -40.95 -0.55
N LEU A 346 -34.92 -40.68 -0.18
CA LEU A 346 -35.48 -39.34 -0.17
C LEU A 346 -34.76 -38.42 0.81
N SER A 347 -34.45 -38.91 2.03
CA SER A 347 -33.72 -38.15 3.05
C SER A 347 -32.28 -37.84 2.61
N ALA A 348 -31.62 -38.82 1.99
CA ALA A 348 -30.29 -38.67 1.41
C ALA A 348 -30.28 -37.62 0.28
N LEU A 349 -31.24 -37.70 -0.65
CA LEU A 349 -31.41 -36.74 -1.74
C LEU A 349 -31.64 -35.32 -1.22
N ILE A 350 -32.50 -35.13 -0.21
CA ILE A 350 -32.73 -33.84 0.43
C ILE A 350 -31.43 -33.30 1.03
N SER A 351 -30.67 -34.14 1.75
CA SER A 351 -29.40 -33.75 2.35
C SER A 351 -28.37 -33.29 1.31
N LYS A 352 -28.20 -34.06 0.23
CA LYS A 352 -27.29 -33.71 -0.87
C LYS A 352 -27.71 -32.41 -1.57
N ASN A 353 -29.00 -32.25 -1.88
CA ASN A 353 -29.50 -31.05 -2.55
C ASN A 353 -29.43 -29.81 -1.65
N ALA A 354 -29.66 -29.97 -0.33
CA ALA A 354 -29.49 -28.92 0.66
C ALA A 354 -28.03 -28.49 0.74
N PHE A 355 -27.09 -29.43 0.79
CA PHE A 355 -25.66 -29.13 0.73
C PHE A 355 -25.31 -28.30 -0.52
N VAL A 356 -25.74 -28.73 -1.72
CA VAL A 356 -25.47 -28.01 -2.97
C VAL A 356 -26.02 -26.58 -2.94
N CYS A 357 -27.26 -26.39 -2.49
CA CYS A 357 -27.90 -25.08 -2.44
C CYS A 357 -27.27 -24.16 -1.39
N ILE A 358 -27.02 -24.67 -0.18
CA ILE A 358 -26.36 -23.92 0.91
C ILE A 358 -24.93 -23.54 0.51
N TYR A 359 -24.20 -24.46 -0.12
CA TYR A 359 -22.84 -24.20 -0.57
C TYR A 359 -22.80 -23.16 -1.69
N LEU A 360 -23.76 -23.19 -2.62
CA LEU A 360 -23.91 -22.16 -3.65
C LEU A 360 -24.19 -20.78 -3.05
N ILE A 361 -25.09 -20.71 -2.06
CA ILE A 361 -25.35 -19.47 -1.31
C ILE A 361 -24.07 -18.99 -0.61
N SER A 362 -23.31 -19.89 0.03
CA SER A 362 -22.03 -19.54 0.65
C SER A 362 -21.00 -19.02 -0.36
N CYS A 363 -20.92 -19.58 -1.56
CA CYS A 363 -20.06 -19.05 -2.63
C CYS A 363 -20.45 -17.62 -3.03
N PHE A 364 -21.75 -17.33 -3.07
CA PHE A 364 -22.26 -15.99 -3.31
C PHE A 364 -21.93 -15.01 -2.16
N SER A 365 -22.13 -15.40 -0.89
CA SER A 365 -21.72 -14.57 0.26
C SER A 365 -20.21 -14.31 0.23
N GLN A 366 -19.39 -15.32 -0.09
CA GLN A 366 -17.94 -15.17 -0.25
C GLN A 366 -17.57 -14.19 -1.37
N LEU A 367 -18.34 -14.13 -2.48
CA LEU A 367 -18.13 -13.14 -3.53
C LEU A 367 -18.42 -11.71 -3.07
N ILE A 368 -19.42 -11.51 -2.21
CA ILE A 368 -19.70 -10.20 -1.62
C ILE A 368 -18.53 -9.76 -0.75
N ASP A 369 -18.01 -10.64 0.10
CA ASP A 369 -16.84 -10.38 0.95
C ASP A 369 -15.56 -10.14 0.13
N LEU A 370 -15.40 -10.84 -0.99
CA LEU A 370 -14.31 -10.58 -1.93
C LEU A 370 -14.43 -9.21 -2.58
N SER A 371 -15.65 -8.75 -2.89
CA SER A 371 -15.87 -7.42 -3.46
C SER A 371 -15.46 -6.29 -2.51
N THR A 372 -15.67 -6.46 -1.20
CA THR A 372 -15.26 -5.46 -0.19
C THR A 372 -13.73 -5.43 -0.09
N THR A 373 -13.11 -6.60 0.03
CA THR A 373 -11.64 -6.76 0.06
C THR A 373 -10.99 -6.22 -1.21
N LEU A 374 -11.59 -6.46 -2.38
CA LEU A 374 -11.10 -5.95 -3.66
C LEU A 374 -11.16 -4.42 -3.73
N SER A 375 -12.17 -3.81 -3.08
CA SER A 375 -12.29 -2.35 -3.00
C SER A 375 -11.17 -1.74 -2.16
N ASP A 376 -10.79 -2.39 -1.05
CA ASP A 376 -9.64 -1.98 -0.23
C ASP A 376 -8.33 -2.13 -1.00
N VAL A 377 -8.11 -3.27 -1.67
CA VAL A 377 -6.96 -3.51 -2.55
C VAL A 377 -6.86 -2.43 -3.62
N ALA A 378 -7.99 -2.01 -4.21
CA ALA A 378 -8.03 -0.91 -5.17
C ALA A 378 -7.62 0.43 -4.54
N GLY A 379 -8.07 0.71 -3.31
CA GLY A 379 -7.66 1.87 -2.53
C GLY A 379 -6.15 1.92 -2.29
N TYR A 380 -5.56 0.85 -1.76
CA TYR A 380 -4.12 0.77 -1.51
C TYR A 380 -3.31 0.81 -2.82
N THR A 381 -3.76 0.11 -3.85
CA THR A 381 -3.15 0.16 -5.19
C THR A 381 -3.11 1.59 -5.74
N HIS A 382 -4.18 2.37 -5.53
CA HIS A 382 -4.21 3.76 -5.97
C HIS A 382 -3.18 4.60 -5.23
N ARG A 383 -3.10 4.49 -3.89
CA ARG A 383 -2.16 5.24 -3.05
C ARG A 383 -0.69 4.89 -3.34
N ILE A 384 -0.39 3.60 -3.49
CA ILE A 384 0.96 3.11 -3.80
C ILE A 384 1.34 3.43 -5.25
N GLY A 385 0.41 3.26 -6.18
CA GLY A 385 0.63 3.59 -7.59
C GLY A 385 0.87 5.08 -7.82
N GLU A 386 0.12 5.95 -7.14
CA GLU A 386 0.33 7.40 -7.18
C GLU A 386 1.71 7.77 -6.62
N LEU A 387 2.09 7.21 -5.48
CA LEU A 387 3.42 7.41 -4.89
C LEU A 387 4.53 7.02 -5.89
N ARG A 388 4.40 5.85 -6.53
CA ARG A 388 5.38 5.37 -7.51
C ARG A 388 5.45 6.25 -8.74
N GLU A 389 4.31 6.72 -9.27
CA GLU A 389 4.26 7.66 -10.40
C GLU A 389 4.98 8.98 -10.07
N VAL A 390 4.78 9.53 -8.87
CA VAL A 390 5.47 10.75 -8.43
C VAL A 390 6.97 10.53 -8.25
N MET A 391 7.38 9.40 -7.66
CA MET A 391 8.82 9.07 -7.54
C MET A 391 9.47 8.90 -8.92
N ASP A 392 8.81 8.22 -9.86
CA ASP A 392 9.30 8.06 -11.23
C ASP A 392 9.36 9.40 -11.98
N ASP A 393 8.40 10.32 -11.76
CA ASP A 393 8.39 11.68 -12.32
C ASP A 393 9.56 12.53 -11.79
N ILE A 394 9.81 12.48 -10.49
CA ILE A 394 10.97 13.15 -9.86
C ILE A 394 12.27 12.58 -10.45
N LEU A 395 12.37 11.26 -10.57
CA LEU A 395 13.55 10.59 -11.09
C LEU A 395 13.82 10.95 -12.56
N ARG A 396 12.79 10.92 -13.40
CA ARG A 396 12.88 11.32 -14.81
C ARG A 396 13.30 12.76 -14.96
N THR A 397 12.74 13.66 -14.15
CA THR A 397 13.14 15.08 -14.17
C THR A 397 14.62 15.25 -13.82
N HIS A 398 15.15 14.44 -12.90
CA HIS A 398 16.58 14.45 -12.58
C HIS A 398 17.44 13.80 -13.68
N CYS A 399 16.94 12.78 -14.38
CA CYS A 399 17.66 12.08 -15.45
C CYS A 399 17.61 12.77 -16.84
N ASP A 400 16.52 13.44 -17.21
CA ASP A 400 16.41 14.25 -18.45
C ASP A 400 17.33 15.48 -18.42
N TYR A 401 18.02 15.69 -17.29
CA TYR A 401 18.98 16.75 -17.10
C TYR A 401 20.45 16.34 -17.29
N ASP A 402 20.68 15.16 -17.87
CA ASP A 402 22.00 14.72 -18.32
C ASP A 402 22.09 14.74 -19.86
N PRO A 403 22.23 15.93 -20.51
CA PRO A 403 22.66 15.97 -21.89
C PRO A 403 24.18 15.84 -21.91
N ALA A 404 24.66 14.59 -21.86
CA ALA A 404 26.04 14.17 -22.07
C ALA A 404 27.04 14.38 -20.92
N SER A 405 26.99 13.52 -19.91
CA SER A 405 28.20 13.03 -19.25
C SER A 405 27.94 11.67 -18.58
N GLY A 406 28.37 10.61 -19.26
CA GLY A 406 28.36 9.25 -18.72
C GLY A 406 29.41 9.06 -17.63
N ASP A 407 29.18 9.61 -16.45
CA ASP A 407 29.91 9.25 -15.24
C ASP A 407 28.90 8.90 -14.15
N SER A 408 28.79 7.59 -13.89
CA SER A 408 28.26 7.08 -12.64
C SER A 408 28.99 7.78 -11.49
N TYR A 409 28.26 8.47 -10.62
CA TYR A 409 28.77 9.00 -9.36
C TYR A 409 29.22 7.83 -8.47
N ASP A 410 30.42 7.33 -8.73
CA ASP A 410 31.15 6.40 -7.91
C ASP A 410 31.92 7.25 -6.88
N PHE A 411 31.64 7.03 -5.60
CA PHE A 411 32.18 7.82 -4.49
C PHE A 411 33.70 7.59 -4.27
N ASP A 412 34.35 6.84 -5.15
CA ASP A 412 35.73 6.34 -4.98
C ASP A 412 36.65 6.58 -6.20
N SER A 413 36.28 7.47 -7.13
CA SER A 413 37.15 7.81 -8.27
C SER A 413 37.86 9.14 -8.08
N ASP A 414 39.14 9.07 -7.72
CA ASP A 414 40.15 10.13 -7.80
C ASP A 414 40.38 10.58 -9.27
N LYS A 415 39.38 11.19 -9.90
CA LYS A 415 39.54 11.90 -11.17
C LYS A 415 39.28 13.38 -11.01
N VAL A 416 40.34 14.05 -10.56
CA VAL A 416 40.51 15.51 -10.62
C VAL A 416 40.47 15.92 -12.09
N HIS A 417 39.35 16.49 -12.53
CA HIS A 417 39.30 17.21 -13.79
C HIS A 417 40.16 18.46 -13.72
N SER A 418 41.00 18.64 -14.73
CA SER A 418 41.99 19.71 -14.89
C SER A 418 41.36 21.10 -15.11
N GLY A 419 40.82 21.67 -14.04
CA GLY A 419 40.67 23.11 -13.84
C GLY A 419 41.85 23.69 -13.04
N PRO A 420 41.98 25.03 -12.88
CA PRO A 420 43.06 25.62 -12.09
C PRO A 420 43.01 25.02 -10.68
N ALA A 421 44.10 24.34 -10.30
CA ALA A 421 44.24 23.41 -9.17
C ALA A 421 44.02 24.00 -7.75
N ASP A 422 43.40 25.18 -7.66
CA ASP A 422 43.25 25.95 -6.43
C ASP A 422 41.81 26.48 -6.24
N THR A 423 40.83 25.93 -6.97
CA THR A 423 39.42 26.38 -6.88
C THR A 423 38.52 25.25 -6.39
N ALA A 424 37.85 25.44 -5.25
CA ALA A 424 36.94 24.48 -4.66
C ALA A 424 35.49 24.68 -5.15
N PHE A 425 35.02 25.93 -5.25
CA PHE A 425 33.67 26.26 -5.70
C PHE A 425 33.65 27.58 -6.47
N ILE A 426 32.86 27.65 -7.55
CA ILE A 426 32.55 28.88 -8.28
C ILE A 426 31.03 28.99 -8.29
N LEU A 427 30.51 30.16 -7.96
CA LEU A 427 29.13 30.59 -8.19
C LEU A 427 29.23 31.83 -9.07
N ASP A 428 28.44 31.89 -10.13
CA ASP A 428 28.45 32.98 -11.10
C ASP A 428 27.00 33.40 -11.41
N CYS A 429 26.66 34.62 -11.02
CA CYS A 429 25.36 35.25 -11.20
C CYS A 429 24.18 34.38 -10.74
N VAL A 430 24.31 33.75 -9.58
CA VAL A 430 23.29 32.84 -9.03
C VAL A 430 22.22 33.64 -8.29
N SER A 431 20.98 33.56 -8.75
CA SER A 431 19.81 34.07 -8.03
C SER A 431 18.95 32.91 -7.56
N TYR A 432 18.52 32.92 -6.29
CA TYR A 432 17.67 31.88 -5.72
C TYR A 432 16.54 32.44 -4.86
N LYS A 433 15.45 31.67 -4.76
CA LYS A 433 14.23 32.01 -3.99
C LYS A 433 13.83 30.86 -3.07
N SER A 434 12.90 31.09 -2.15
CA SER A 434 12.31 30.00 -1.36
C SER A 434 11.35 29.17 -2.23
N PRO A 435 11.27 27.83 -2.08
CA PRO A 435 10.23 27.05 -2.77
C PRO A 435 8.80 27.48 -2.41
N PHE A 436 8.60 28.08 -1.23
CA PHE A 436 7.30 28.53 -0.72
C PHE A 436 6.98 30.01 -1.00
N SER A 437 7.93 30.80 -1.50
CA SER A 437 7.74 32.23 -1.76
C SER A 437 8.33 32.64 -3.10
N ASP A 438 7.62 33.46 -3.86
CA ASP A 438 8.12 34.00 -5.12
C ASP A 438 9.10 35.17 -4.93
N GLN A 439 9.37 35.57 -3.68
CA GLN A 439 10.39 36.56 -3.35
C GLN A 439 11.80 35.97 -3.48
N LEU A 440 12.65 36.64 -4.27
CA LEU A 440 14.06 36.33 -4.40
C LEU A 440 14.77 36.55 -3.05
N LEU A 441 15.49 35.53 -2.59
CA LEU A 441 16.26 35.58 -1.34
C LEU A 441 17.63 36.18 -1.57
N VAL A 442 18.24 35.87 -2.71
CA VAL A 442 19.52 36.41 -3.16
C VAL A 442 19.46 36.62 -4.67
N GLU A 443 19.99 37.75 -5.12
CA GLU A 443 20.08 38.15 -6.52
C GLU A 443 21.56 38.22 -6.94
N GLU A 444 21.88 37.62 -8.09
CA GLU A 444 23.15 37.75 -8.82
C GLU A 444 24.41 37.51 -7.98
N LEU A 445 24.45 36.40 -7.25
CA LEU A 445 25.59 36.04 -6.42
C LEU A 445 26.72 35.43 -7.27
N SER A 446 27.86 36.14 -7.34
CA SER A 446 29.11 35.62 -7.89
C SER A 446 30.17 35.49 -6.80
N ILE A 447 30.58 34.27 -6.47
CA ILE A 447 31.59 33.97 -5.44
C ILE A 447 32.52 32.88 -5.96
N LYS A 448 33.83 33.06 -5.78
CA LYS A 448 34.85 32.04 -6.06
C LYS A 448 35.57 31.68 -4.77
N ILE A 449 35.56 30.41 -4.40
CA ILE A 449 36.21 29.86 -3.19
C ILE A 449 37.40 29.02 -3.62
N SER A 450 38.57 29.35 -3.08
CA SER A 450 39.83 28.64 -3.33
C SER A 450 40.14 27.60 -2.26
N GLN A 451 40.90 26.57 -2.60
CA GLN A 451 41.26 25.51 -1.66
C GLN A 451 42.11 26.09 -0.52
N GLY A 452 41.73 25.83 0.74
CA GLY A 452 42.40 26.40 1.92
C GLY A 452 41.91 27.80 2.35
N SER A 453 40.89 28.37 1.70
CA SER A 453 40.22 29.60 2.15
C SER A 453 38.96 29.32 2.97
N ASN A 454 38.80 30.01 4.11
CA ASN A 454 37.60 29.90 4.95
C ASN A 454 36.65 31.07 4.65
N LEU A 455 35.46 30.76 4.13
CA LEU A 455 34.41 31.75 3.87
C LEU A 455 33.39 31.75 5.01
N LEU A 456 33.21 32.89 5.68
CA LEU A 456 32.16 33.09 6.67
C LEU A 456 30.99 33.84 6.04
N VAL A 457 29.84 33.19 5.92
CA VAL A 457 28.60 33.81 5.43
C VAL A 457 27.85 34.40 6.62
N VAL A 458 27.87 35.74 6.75
CA VAL A 458 27.15 36.47 7.80
C VAL A 458 25.91 37.14 7.20
N GLY A 459 24.75 36.93 7.82
CA GLY A 459 23.51 37.56 7.40
C GLY A 459 22.45 37.57 8.49
N ASN A 460 21.47 38.48 8.37
CA ASN A 460 20.34 38.54 9.28
C ASN A 460 19.49 37.26 9.21
N THR A 461 18.98 36.82 10.35
CA THR A 461 18.14 35.63 10.47
C THR A 461 16.98 35.70 9.47
N GLY A 462 16.87 34.71 8.57
CA GLY A 462 15.80 34.63 7.57
C GLY A 462 16.10 35.21 6.17
N ARG A 463 17.27 35.81 5.91
CA ARG A 463 17.65 36.33 4.57
C ARG A 463 18.45 35.36 3.68
N GLY A 464 18.41 34.06 3.97
CA GLY A 464 18.95 33.04 3.06
C GLY A 464 20.36 32.51 3.34
N SER A 465 21.03 32.91 4.43
CA SER A 465 22.36 32.36 4.81
C SER A 465 22.36 30.83 4.98
N LEU A 466 21.29 30.25 5.52
CA LEU A 466 21.09 28.79 5.61
C LEU A 466 20.75 28.14 4.25
N VAL A 467 20.09 28.89 3.36
CA VAL A 467 19.70 28.40 2.03
C VAL A 467 20.91 28.31 1.11
N TYR A 468 21.87 29.24 1.24
CA TYR A 468 23.15 29.21 0.55
C TYR A 468 23.93 27.91 0.84
N TYR A 469 23.95 27.47 2.11
CA TYR A 469 24.64 26.24 2.52
C TYR A 469 23.99 24.97 1.95
N ASN A 470 22.66 24.92 1.88
CA ASN A 470 21.92 23.80 1.28
C ASN A 470 22.18 23.63 -0.23
N ILE A 471 22.46 24.74 -0.94
CA ILE A 471 22.82 24.72 -2.37
C ILE A 471 24.24 24.17 -2.56
N GLN A 472 25.16 24.45 -1.62
CA GLN A 472 26.58 24.11 -1.76
C GLN A 472 26.91 22.63 -1.46
N VAL A 473 26.10 21.93 -0.67
CA VAL A 473 26.42 20.59 -0.16
C VAL A 473 25.58 19.48 -0.79
N GLY A 474 24.52 19.80 -1.56
CA GLY A 474 23.56 18.76 -1.91
C GLY A 474 22.97 18.13 -0.64
N VAL A 475 22.44 19.00 0.24
CA VAL A 475 21.72 18.66 1.49
C VAL A 475 22.51 17.80 2.51
N ASP A 476 23.34 18.44 3.33
CA ASP A 476 23.26 18.45 4.81
C ASP A 476 24.62 18.79 5.46
N TRP A 477 24.66 19.82 6.31
CA TRP A 477 25.27 19.84 7.66
C TRP A 477 24.71 21.06 8.43
N TYR A 478 24.24 20.85 9.66
CA TYR A 478 23.88 21.91 10.61
C TYR A 478 25.13 22.36 11.37
N ILE A 479 25.38 23.69 11.46
CA ILE A 479 26.32 24.25 12.43
C ILE A 479 25.55 24.92 13.56
N ILE A 480 25.87 24.49 14.78
CA ILE A 480 25.49 25.06 16.07
C ILE A 480 26.09 26.46 16.17
N ILE A 481 25.23 27.49 16.23
CA ILE A 481 25.66 28.85 16.57
C ILE A 481 25.79 28.91 18.09
N TYR A 482 27.03 28.92 18.60
CA TYR A 482 27.31 29.34 19.97
C TYR A 482 27.02 30.84 20.10
N ARG A 483 26.31 31.19 21.18
CA ARG A 483 26.01 32.56 21.56
C ARG A 483 27.12 33.14 22.42
#